data_AF-A0A1W9TPX3-F1
#
_entry.id   AF-A0A1W9TPX3-F1
#
_cell.length_a   1.000
_cell.length_b   1.000
_cell.length_c   1.000
_cell.angle_alpha   90.00
_cell.angle_beta   90.00
_cell.angle_gamma   90.00
#
_symmetry.space_group_name_H-M   'P 1'
#
loop_
_entity.id
_entity.type
_entity.pdbx_description
1 polymer ?
#
loop_
_entity_poly.entity_id
_entity_poly.type
_entity_poly.pdbx_seq_one_letter_code
_entity_poly.pdbx_strand_id
1 'polypeptide(L)'
;MRTTAQAVKDILDKTQLTDTDIETYIQTANLLIENIIQKPLTESLLTEIEKWLSAHLISITRERFTTEEKIGDASVKYAGKYLEGLHSTSYGQMVLILDTSNSFASQQKKEYRCVWK
;
A
#
# COMPACT_ATOMS: atom_id res chain seq x y z
N MET A 1 -5.04 -14.88 5.43
CA MET A 1 -5.95 -13.72 5.59
C MET A 1 -6.21 -13.51 7.07
N ARG A 2 -5.79 -12.34 7.56
CA ARG A 2 -5.89 -11.90 8.96
C ARG A 2 -6.91 -10.77 9.14
N THR A 3 -7.17 -9.99 8.09
CA THR A 3 -8.18 -8.93 8.04
C THR A 3 -9.38 -9.29 7.14
N THR A 4 -10.39 -8.42 7.11
CA THR A 4 -11.61 -8.57 6.30
C THR A 4 -11.77 -7.43 5.30
N ALA A 5 -12.57 -7.65 4.24
CA ALA A 5 -12.89 -6.60 3.27
C ALA A 5 -13.54 -5.39 3.94
N GLN A 6 -14.45 -5.61 4.90
CA GLN A 6 -15.10 -4.53 5.65
C GLN A 6 -14.09 -3.67 6.42
N ALA A 7 -13.12 -4.28 7.13
CA ALA A 7 -12.11 -3.53 7.87
C ALA A 7 -11.22 -2.66 6.96
N VAL A 8 -10.98 -3.10 5.72
CA VAL A 8 -10.26 -2.31 4.71
C VAL A 8 -11.15 -1.18 4.17
N LYS A 9 -12.44 -1.44 3.92
CA LYS A 9 -13.41 -0.40 3.52
C LYS A 9 -13.54 0.70 4.56
N ASP A 10 -13.51 0.34 5.85
CA ASP A 10 -13.66 1.30 6.95
C ASP A 10 -12.54 2.36 6.97
N ILE A 11 -11.37 2.08 6.39
CA ILE A 11 -10.25 3.02 6.30
C ILE A 11 -10.09 3.67 4.92
N LEU A 12 -10.82 3.19 3.91
CA LEU A 12 -10.77 3.75 2.56
C LEU A 12 -11.84 4.84 2.39
N ASP A 13 -11.42 6.00 1.88
CA ASP A 13 -12.33 7.09 1.58
C ASP A 13 -13.23 6.74 0.39
N LYS A 14 -14.51 6.45 0.65
CA LYS A 14 -15.59 6.27 -0.36
C LYS A 14 -15.27 5.27 -1.48
N THR A 15 -14.74 4.10 -1.13
CA THR A 15 -14.52 3.04 -2.12
C THR A 15 -15.84 2.49 -2.68
N GLN A 16 -15.87 2.22 -3.99
CA GLN A 16 -16.97 1.52 -4.67
C GLN A 16 -16.60 0.07 -5.01
N LEU A 17 -15.43 -0.40 -4.55
CA LEU A 17 -14.97 -1.76 -4.82
C LEU A 17 -15.85 -2.79 -4.12
N THR A 18 -16.06 -3.92 -4.81
CA THR A 18 -16.75 -5.06 -4.24
C THR A 18 -15.89 -5.72 -3.16
N ASP A 19 -16.51 -6.48 -2.25
CA ASP A 19 -15.74 -7.23 -1.25
C ASP A 19 -14.76 -8.21 -1.91
N THR A 20 -15.18 -8.86 -3.01
CA THR A 20 -14.33 -9.78 -3.78
C THR A 20 -13.11 -9.10 -4.39
N ASP A 21 -13.25 -7.87 -4.88
CA ASP A 21 -12.10 -7.10 -5.38
C ASP A 21 -11.12 -6.82 -4.23
N ILE A 22 -11.62 -6.35 -3.09
CA ILE A 22 -10.81 -6.03 -1.91
C ILE A 22 -10.11 -7.28 -1.37
N GLU A 23 -10.80 -8.43 -1.31
CA GLU A 23 -10.22 -9.71 -0.90
C GLU A 23 -9.01 -10.11 -1.76
N THR A 24 -9.03 -9.81 -3.06
CA THR A 24 -7.87 -10.06 -3.95
C THR A 24 -6.65 -9.22 -3.54
N TYR A 25 -6.88 -7.98 -3.10
CA TYR A 25 -5.81 -7.11 -2.56
C TYR A 25 -5.36 -7.56 -1.17
N ILE A 26 -6.25 -8.09 -0.33
CA ILE A 26 -5.90 -8.68 0.96
C ILE A 26 -5.02 -9.93 0.75
N GLN A 27 -5.36 -10.80 -0.19
CA GLN A 27 -4.54 -11.96 -0.53
C GLN A 27 -3.14 -11.55 -0.99
N THR A 28 -3.05 -10.52 -1.82
CA THR A 28 -1.77 -9.98 -2.26
C THR A 28 -0.96 -9.40 -1.08
N ALA A 29 -1.60 -8.65 -0.19
CA ALA A 29 -0.97 -8.11 1.02
C ALA A 29 -0.45 -9.22 1.95
N ASN A 30 -1.23 -10.29 2.15
CA ASN A 30 -0.84 -11.47 2.92
C ASN A 30 0.43 -12.12 2.35
N LEU A 31 0.49 -12.32 1.03
CA LEU A 31 1.67 -12.88 0.36
C LEU A 31 2.90 -11.97 0.54
N LEU A 32 2.74 -10.66 0.43
CA LEU A 32 3.85 -9.72 0.65
C LEU A 32 4.36 -9.78 2.09
N ILE A 33 3.46 -9.83 3.07
CA ILE A 33 3.81 -9.97 4.48
C ILE A 33 4.62 -11.26 4.72
N GLU A 34 4.15 -12.40 4.21
CA GLU A 34 4.81 -13.69 4.38
C GLU A 34 6.21 -13.74 3.75
N ASN A 35 6.42 -13.00 2.65
CA ASN A 35 7.70 -12.97 1.96
C ASN A 35 8.67 -11.91 2.50
N ILE A 36 8.17 -10.80 3.04
CA ILE A 36 8.99 -9.65 3.44
C ILE A 36 9.28 -9.65 4.92
N ILE A 37 8.30 -9.95 5.77
CA ILE A 37 8.48 -9.91 7.23
C ILE A 37 9.23 -11.16 7.67
N GLN A 38 10.53 -11.00 7.93
CA GLN A 38 11.42 -12.10 8.34
C GLN A 38 11.54 -12.24 9.86
N LYS A 39 11.10 -11.24 10.62
CA LYS A 39 11.14 -11.24 12.09
C LYS A 39 9.73 -11.43 12.66
N PRO A 40 9.59 -12.10 13.81
CA PRO A 40 8.30 -12.30 14.43
C PRO A 40 7.71 -10.95 14.87
N LEU A 41 6.54 -10.62 14.32
CA LEU A 41 5.63 -9.60 14.83
C LEU A 41 4.43 -10.29 15.48
N THR A 42 3.70 -9.57 16.33
CA THR A 42 2.45 -10.11 16.89
C THR A 42 1.39 -10.25 15.80
N GLU A 43 0.49 -11.23 15.94
CA GLU A 43 -0.64 -11.39 15.01
C GLU A 43 -1.50 -10.12 14.89
N SER A 44 -1.63 -9.36 15.98
CA SER A 44 -2.32 -8.07 15.96
C SER A 44 -1.63 -7.05 15.05
N LEU A 45 -0.31 -6.95 15.09
CA LEU A 45 0.45 -6.07 14.19
C LEU A 45 0.37 -6.55 12.75
N LEU A 46 0.49 -7.87 12.51
CA LEU A 46 0.36 -8.43 11.16
C LEU A 46 -1.02 -8.17 10.56
N THR A 47 -2.08 -8.24 11.38
CA THR A 47 -3.46 -7.94 10.98
C THR A 47 -3.61 -6.48 10.57
N GLU A 48 -3.09 -5.56 11.37
CA GLU A 48 -3.10 -4.13 11.04
C GLU A 48 -2.27 -3.84 9.79
N ILE A 49 -1.05 -4.38 9.68
CA ILE A 49 -0.20 -4.21 8.50
C ILE A 49 -0.90 -4.72 7.25
N GLU A 50 -1.57 -5.88 7.30
CA GLU A 50 -2.34 -6.42 6.16
C GLU A 50 -3.44 -5.45 5.74
N LYS A 51 -4.23 -4.93 6.69
CA LYS A 51 -5.29 -3.94 6.43
C LYS A 51 -4.76 -2.68 5.73
N TRP A 52 -3.72 -2.06 6.29
CA TRP A 52 -3.14 -0.81 5.75
C TRP A 52 -2.41 -1.06 4.42
N LEU A 53 -1.76 -2.21 4.25
CA LEU A 53 -1.11 -2.58 3.00
C LEU A 53 -2.12 -2.84 1.89
N SER A 54 -3.25 -3.48 2.18
CA SER A 54 -4.34 -3.64 1.21
C SER A 54 -4.89 -2.29 0.76
N ALA A 55 -5.16 -1.36 1.68
CA ALA A 55 -5.61 -0.01 1.33
C ALA A 55 -4.57 0.74 0.49
N HIS A 56 -3.28 0.60 0.82
CA HIS A 56 -2.20 1.13 0.00
C HIS A 56 -2.24 0.58 -1.43
N LEU A 57 -2.31 -0.74 -1.60
CA LEU A 57 -2.36 -1.38 -2.91
C LEU A 57 -3.57 -0.94 -3.73
N ILE A 58 -4.74 -0.79 -3.11
CA ILE A 58 -5.96 -0.29 -3.75
C ILE A 58 -5.75 1.16 -4.22
N SER A 59 -5.29 2.04 -3.34
CA SER A 59 -5.10 3.46 -3.64
C SER A 59 -4.05 3.72 -4.74
N ILE A 60 -2.99 2.90 -4.85
CA ILE A 60 -2.00 3.07 -5.93
C ILE A 60 -2.41 2.40 -7.25
N THR A 61 -3.47 1.58 -7.28
CA THR A 61 -3.88 0.84 -8.49
C THR A 61 -5.23 1.29 -9.03
N ARG A 62 -6.28 1.23 -8.20
CA ARG A 62 -7.68 1.47 -8.60
C ARG A 62 -8.15 2.86 -8.26
N GLU A 63 -7.75 3.36 -7.11
CA GLU A 63 -8.22 4.63 -6.56
C GLU A 63 -7.08 5.63 -6.48
N ARG A 64 -6.35 5.77 -7.60
CA ARG A 64 -5.23 6.70 -7.70
C ARG A 64 -5.71 8.12 -7.43
N PHE A 65 -5.32 8.67 -6.29
CA PHE A 65 -5.55 10.06 -5.95
C PHE A 65 -5.03 10.96 -7.09
N THR A 66 -5.93 11.70 -7.72
CA THR A 66 -5.57 12.75 -8.66
C THR A 66 -5.18 13.96 -7.82
N THR A 67 -3.91 14.33 -7.83
CA THR A 67 -3.36 15.43 -7.01
C THR A 67 -3.90 16.83 -7.37
N GLU A 68 -4.75 16.96 -8.39
CA GLU A 68 -5.38 18.22 -8.79
C GLU A 68 -6.66 17.92 -9.60
N GLU A 69 -7.84 18.21 -9.04
CA GLU A 69 -9.10 18.28 -9.79
C GLU A 69 -9.36 19.76 -10.11
N LYS A 70 -8.87 20.24 -11.25
CA LYS A 70 -9.15 21.62 -11.70
C LYS A 70 -10.52 21.66 -12.38
N ILE A 71 -11.42 22.46 -11.83
CA ILE A 71 -12.71 22.82 -12.45
C ILE A 71 -12.47 24.03 -13.37
N GLY A 72 -12.23 23.83 -14.68
CA GLY A 72 -11.97 24.89 -15.67
C GLY A 72 -11.03 24.48 -16.83
N ASP A 73 -10.31 25.43 -17.46
CA ASP A 73 -9.23 25.19 -18.46
C ASP A 73 -8.00 24.52 -17.79
N ALA A 74 -8.19 23.26 -17.44
CA ALA A 74 -7.56 22.59 -16.34
C ALA A 74 -6.48 21.61 -16.79
N SER A 75 -5.20 22.01 -16.74
CA SER A 75 -4.10 21.06 -16.96
C SER A 75 -4.03 20.02 -15.82
N VAL A 76 -4.21 18.75 -16.14
CA VAL A 76 -3.92 17.63 -15.23
C VAL A 76 -2.40 17.44 -15.16
N LYS A 77 -1.77 17.84 -14.04
CA LYS A 77 -0.39 17.45 -13.76
C LYS A 77 -0.40 16.13 -12.99
N TYR A 78 -0.02 15.05 -13.68
CA TYR A 78 0.42 13.84 -13.00
C TYR A 78 1.75 14.15 -12.30
N ALA A 79 1.70 14.56 -11.04
CA ALA A 79 2.89 14.68 -10.20
C ALA A 79 3.37 13.27 -9.84
N GLY A 80 3.89 12.54 -10.82
CA GLY A 80 4.59 11.29 -10.61
C GLY A 80 5.89 11.58 -9.89
N LYS A 81 5.85 11.68 -8.55
CA LYS A 81 7.00 11.25 -7.75
C LYS A 81 7.10 9.74 -7.94
N TYR A 82 7.75 9.34 -9.02
CA TYR A 82 8.02 7.94 -9.32
C TYR A 82 8.93 7.36 -8.23
N LEU A 83 8.72 6.09 -7.86
CA LEU A 83 9.56 5.31 -6.94
C LEU A 83 9.41 5.61 -5.42
N GLU A 84 8.36 6.30 -4.96
CA GLU A 84 8.16 6.54 -3.52
C GLU A 84 7.66 5.29 -2.75
N GLY A 85 7.32 4.19 -3.43
CA GLY A 85 6.88 2.95 -2.79
C GLY A 85 5.76 3.18 -1.77
N LEU A 86 5.95 2.70 -0.54
CA LEU A 86 4.97 2.89 0.55
C LEU A 86 4.82 4.37 0.98
N HIS A 87 5.78 5.26 0.68
CA HIS A 87 5.64 6.67 1.00
C HIS A 87 4.63 7.41 0.10
N SER A 88 4.20 6.81 -1.00
CA SER A 88 3.30 7.44 -1.98
C SER A 88 1.87 7.69 -1.48
N THR A 89 1.48 7.10 -0.37
CA THR A 89 0.13 7.25 0.21
C THR A 89 0.21 7.29 1.74
N SER A 90 -0.77 7.91 2.40
CA SER A 90 -0.89 7.86 3.87
C SER A 90 -0.99 6.42 4.39
N TYR A 91 -1.68 5.54 3.66
CA TYR A 91 -1.83 4.12 4.02
C TYR A 91 -0.49 3.39 4.07
N GLY A 92 0.35 3.58 3.05
CA GLY A 92 1.68 2.97 3.00
C GLY A 92 2.64 3.55 4.04
N GLN A 93 2.52 4.85 4.38
CA GLN A 93 3.27 5.44 5.48
C GLN A 93 2.89 4.80 6.83
N MET A 94 1.61 4.46 7.02
CA MET A 94 1.17 3.73 8.21
C MET A 94 1.75 2.31 8.27
N VAL A 95 1.87 1.60 7.15
CA VAL A 95 2.56 0.30 7.09
C VAL A 95 4.00 0.42 7.62
N LEU A 96 4.72 1.47 7.24
CA LEU A 96 6.09 1.70 7.71
C LEU A 96 6.17 2.01 9.20
N ILE A 97 5.15 2.67 9.77
CA ILE A 97 5.09 2.96 11.22
C ILE A 97 4.79 1.68 12.00
N LEU A 98 3.89 0.84 11.50
CA LEU A 98 3.48 -0.41 12.15
C LEU A 98 4.53 -1.53 12.04
N ASP A 99 5.32 -1.54 10.95
CA ASP A 99 6.41 -2.49 10.76
C ASP A 99 7.62 -2.17 11.66
N THR A 100 7.52 -2.53 12.93
CA THR A 100 8.62 -2.40 13.90
C THR A 100 9.81 -3.32 13.59
N SER A 101 9.66 -4.28 12.67
CA SER A 101 10.75 -5.14 12.22
C SER A 101 11.69 -4.45 11.22
N ASN A 102 11.22 -3.35 10.61
CA ASN A 102 11.89 -2.58 9.56
C ASN A 102 12.09 -3.36 8.25
N SER A 103 11.34 -4.44 8.05
CA SER A 103 11.48 -5.33 6.89
C SER A 103 11.03 -4.65 5.60
N PHE A 104 9.89 -3.96 5.59
CA PHE A 104 9.37 -3.25 4.42
C PHE A 104 10.26 -2.06 4.03
N ALA A 105 10.73 -1.29 5.01
CA ALA A 105 11.65 -0.18 4.75
C ALA A 105 12.99 -0.66 4.15
N SER A 106 13.47 -1.84 4.56
CA SER A 106 14.71 -2.43 4.02
C SER A 106 14.59 -2.83 2.55
N GLN A 107 13.42 -3.29 2.11
CA GLN A 107 13.20 -3.70 0.71
C GLN A 107 13.19 -2.50 -0.25
N GLN A 108 12.76 -1.32 0.19
CA GLN A 108 12.71 -0.13 -0.66
C GLN A 108 14.10 0.38 -1.07
N LYS A 109 15.15 0.08 -0.29
CA LYS A 109 16.52 0.57 -0.53
C LYS A 109 17.35 -0.31 -1.47
N LYS A 110 16.74 -1.25 -2.21
CA LYS A 110 17.48 -2.06 -3.18
C LYS A 110 17.92 -1.19 -4.37
N GLU A 111 19.12 -0.65 -4.28
CA GLU A 111 19.80 0.01 -5.39
C GLU A 111 20.11 -1.03 -6.48
N TYR A 112 19.46 -0.90 -7.64
CA TYR A 112 19.86 -1.64 -8.82
C TYR A 112 21.12 -0.99 -9.39
N ARG A 113 22.29 -1.57 -9.13
CA ARG A 113 23.51 -1.24 -9.88
C ARG A 113 23.34 -1.77 -11.30
N CYS A 114 23.09 -0.88 -12.26
CA CYS A 114 23.26 -1.21 -13.68
C CYS A 114 24.73 -1.54 -13.93
N VAL A 115 25.04 -2.83 -14.00
CA VAL A 115 26.32 -3.31 -14.52
C VAL A 115 26.20 -3.30 -16.04
N TRP A 116 26.72 -2.25 -16.67
CA TRP A 116 26.92 -2.25 -18.11
C TRP A 116 27.99 -3.30 -18.43
N LYS A 117 27.63 -4.33 -19.20
CA LYS A 117 28.57 -5.29 -19.80
C LYS A 117 28.81 -4.90 -21.24
#